data_AF-A0A7J2J8Q9-F1
#
_entry.id   AF-A0A7J2J8Q9-F1
#
_cell.length_a   1.000
_cell.length_b   1.000
_cell.length_c   1.000
_cell.angle_alpha   90.00
_cell.angle_beta   90.00
_cell.angle_gamma   90.00
#
_symmetry.space_group_name_H-M   'P 1'
#
loop_
_entity.id
_entity.type
_entity.pdbx_description
1 polymer ?
#
loop_
_entity_poly.entity_id
_entity_poly.type
_entity_poly.pdbx_seq_one_letter_code
_entity_poly.pdbx_strand_id
1 'polypeptide(L)'
;MAAEELLKEIKRIVREETPFADAVSGIDFEGPRVVLYCKNLDLLMENGEAIKELARKIRKRIILRPDPSILTKKEEAEKLIRKLVPPEAGVTDIIFSEDIGEVTIEAEKPGIAI
;
A
#
# COMPACT_ATOMS: atom_id res chain seq x y z
N MET A 1 -6.02 -9.88 23.71
CA MET A 1 -4.84 -10.18 24.56
C MET A 1 -3.58 -10.47 23.73
N ALA A 2 -3.29 -11.70 23.27
CA ALA A 2 -2.00 -11.97 22.58
C ALA A 2 -1.80 -11.18 21.26
N ALA A 3 -2.87 -11.00 20.46
CA ALA A 3 -2.78 -10.25 19.21
C ALA A 3 -2.58 -8.74 19.43
N GLU A 4 -3.20 -8.16 20.45
CA GLU A 4 -3.06 -6.73 20.77
C GLU A 4 -1.67 -6.42 21.34
N GLU A 5 -1.10 -7.31 22.15
CA GLU A 5 0.27 -7.18 22.65
C GLU A 5 1.28 -7.24 21.50
N LEU A 6 1.10 -8.21 20.59
CA LEU A 6 1.92 -8.29 19.38
C LEU A 6 1.77 -7.03 18.52
N LEU A 7 0.56 -6.51 18.34
CA LEU A 7 0.34 -5.28 17.58
C LEU A 7 1.06 -4.09 18.21
N LYS A 8 1.01 -3.97 19.55
CA LYS A 8 1.74 -2.93 20.29
C LYS A 8 3.25 -3.06 20.11
N GLU A 9 3.78 -4.29 20.16
CA GLU A 9 5.20 -4.54 19.93
C GLU A 9 5.61 -4.15 18.52
N ILE A 10 4.83 -4.53 17.50
CA ILE A 10 5.09 -4.14 16.11
C ILE A 10 5.07 -2.62 15.96
N LYS A 11 4.08 -1.93 16.54
CA LYS A 11 4.00 -0.46 16.55
C LYS A 11 5.23 0.17 17.16
N ARG A 12 5.74 -0.39 18.26
CA ARG A 12 6.98 0.07 18.91
C ARG A 12 8.18 -0.13 17.98
N ILE A 13 8.35 -1.31 17.41
CA ILE A 13 9.47 -1.62 16.51
C ILE A 13 9.48 -0.67 15.31
N VAL A 14 8.33 -0.46 14.65
CA VAL A 14 8.26 0.46 13.50
C VAL A 14 8.67 1.87 13.92
N ARG A 15 8.16 2.36 15.04
CA ARG A 15 8.44 3.73 15.50
C ARG A 15 9.89 3.95 15.93
N GLU A 16 10.51 2.97 16.58
CA GLU A 16 11.83 3.13 17.22
C GLU A 16 12.98 2.65 16.33
N GLU A 17 12.74 1.72 15.41
CA GLU A 17 13.79 0.98 14.72
C GLU A 17 13.77 1.11 13.20
N THR A 18 12.82 1.86 12.62
CA THR A 18 12.70 1.97 11.16
C THR A 18 12.84 3.41 10.65
N PRO A 19 13.57 3.63 9.54
CA PRO A 19 13.79 4.96 8.98
C PRO A 19 12.54 5.56 8.30
N PHE A 20 11.51 4.74 8.08
CA PHE A 20 10.27 5.12 7.42
C PHE A 20 9.11 5.35 8.40
N ALA A 21 9.38 5.40 9.71
CA ALA A 21 8.36 5.57 10.74
C ALA A 21 7.44 6.78 10.47
N ASP A 22 8.00 7.89 10.01
CA ASP A 22 7.26 9.14 9.73
C ASP A 22 6.29 9.02 8.54
N ALA A 23 6.49 8.04 7.65
CA ALA A 23 5.56 7.78 6.56
C ALA A 23 4.34 6.94 7.01
N VAL A 24 4.46 6.20 8.11
CA VAL A 24 3.43 5.27 8.59
C VAL A 24 2.44 6.02 9.49
N SER A 25 1.20 6.17 9.03
CA SER A 25 0.11 6.78 9.79
C SER A 25 -0.63 5.78 10.70
N GLY A 26 -0.57 4.49 10.38
CA GLY A 26 -1.30 3.46 11.12
C GLY A 26 -0.76 2.06 10.88
N ILE A 27 -0.98 1.18 11.86
CA ILE A 27 -0.61 -0.23 11.79
C ILE A 27 -1.75 -1.04 12.37
N ASP A 28 -2.21 -2.05 11.62
CA ASP A 28 -3.25 -2.97 12.07
C ASP A 28 -3.05 -4.38 11.52
N PHE A 29 -3.84 -5.32 12.04
CA PHE A 29 -3.96 -6.67 11.50
C PHE A 29 -5.19 -6.78 10.59
N GLU A 30 -4.97 -7.30 9.39
CA GLU A 30 -6.05 -7.66 8.48
C GLU A 30 -5.95 -9.14 8.10
N GLY A 31 -6.75 -9.94 8.80
CA GLY A 31 -6.62 -11.40 8.77
C GLY A 31 -5.21 -11.82 9.20
N PRO A 32 -4.45 -12.57 8.37
CA PRO A 32 -3.11 -13.02 8.73
C PRO A 32 -2.00 -11.98 8.43
N ARG A 33 -2.35 -10.78 7.93
CA ARG A 33 -1.40 -9.77 7.41
C ARG A 33 -1.24 -8.62 8.40
N VAL A 34 -0.04 -8.06 8.46
CA VAL A 34 0.23 -6.77 9.10
C VAL A 34 0.11 -5.70 8.02
N VAL A 35 -0.77 -4.73 8.21
CA VAL A 35 -0.98 -3.64 7.26
C VAL A 35 -0.35 -2.36 7.81
N LEU A 36 0.51 -1.73 7.01
CA LEU A 36 1.08 -0.41 7.29
C LEU A 36 0.36 0.62 6.41
N TYR A 37 -0.47 1.47 7.04
CA TYR A 37 -1.10 2.61 6.40
C TYR A 37 -0.12 3.76 6.32
N CYS A 38 -0.01 4.39 5.15
CA CYS A 38 1.05 5.34 4.88
C CYS A 38 0.58 6.57 4.13
N LYS A 39 1.06 7.75 4.55
CA LYS A 39 0.76 9.04 3.90
C LYS A 39 1.79 9.46 2.87
N ASN A 40 3.00 8.89 2.92
CA ASN A 40 4.07 9.15 1.97
C ASN A 40 4.58 7.81 1.42
N LEU A 41 4.11 7.43 0.25
CA LEU A 41 4.47 6.16 -0.39
C LEU A 41 5.91 6.19 -0.92
N ASP A 42 6.40 7.34 -1.37
CA ASP A 42 7.75 7.48 -1.93
C ASP A 42 8.82 7.12 -0.89
N LEU A 43 8.65 7.59 0.36
CA LEU A 43 9.57 7.29 1.45
C LEU A 43 9.63 5.78 1.74
N LEU A 44 8.53 5.05 1.59
CA LEU A 44 8.55 3.58 1.75
C LEU A 44 9.26 2.89 0.60
N MET A 45 9.06 3.36 -0.63
CA MET A 45 9.70 2.81 -1.82
C MET A 45 11.21 2.95 -1.73
N GLU A 46 11.70 4.09 -1.24
CA GLU A 46 13.13 4.33 -0.98
C GLU A 46 13.69 3.41 0.13
N ASN A 47 12.88 3.06 1.12
CA ASN A 47 13.27 2.25 2.28
C ASN A 47 12.86 0.77 2.17
N GLY A 48 12.69 0.25 0.95
CA GLY A 48 12.19 -1.10 0.72
C GLY A 48 12.97 -2.23 1.40
N GLU A 49 14.29 -2.08 1.62
CA GLU A 49 15.08 -3.09 2.33
C GLU A 49 14.76 -3.13 3.83
N ALA A 50 14.58 -1.98 4.48
CA ALA A 50 14.17 -1.90 5.88
C ALA A 50 12.79 -2.54 6.11
N ILE A 51 11.87 -2.44 5.13
CA ILE A 51 10.57 -3.10 5.18
C ILE A 51 10.72 -4.63 5.11
N LYS A 52 11.64 -5.15 4.29
CA LYS A 52 11.93 -6.59 4.24
C LYS A 52 12.55 -7.08 5.55
N GLU A 53 13.47 -6.32 6.15
CA GLU A 53 14.07 -6.64 7.44
C GLU A 53 13.02 -6.68 8.55
N LEU A 54 12.11 -5.70 8.58
CA LEU A 54 10.97 -5.68 9.48
C LEU A 54 10.09 -6.94 9.31
N ALA A 55 9.77 -7.31 8.06
CA ALA A 55 8.98 -8.52 7.78
C ALA A 55 9.68 -9.80 8.26
N ARG A 56 11.01 -9.90 8.08
CA ARG A 56 11.82 -11.02 8.59
C ARG A 56 11.83 -11.08 10.12
N LYS A 57 11.92 -9.92 10.78
CA LYS A 57 11.92 -9.81 12.24
C LYS A 57 10.59 -10.24 12.84
N ILE A 58 9.48 -9.75 12.30
CA ILE A 58 8.12 -10.02 12.80
C ILE A 58 7.62 -11.41 12.37
N ARG A 59 8.19 -11.99 11.29
CA ARG A 59 7.76 -13.26 10.68
C ARG A 59 6.28 -13.26 10.27
N LYS A 60 5.81 -12.12 9.77
CA LYS A 60 4.45 -11.93 9.24
C LYS A 60 4.52 -11.28 7.87
N ARG A 61 3.49 -11.51 7.06
CA ARG A 61 3.34 -10.84 5.76
C ARG A 61 2.94 -9.39 5.99
N ILE A 62 3.82 -8.46 5.61
CA ILE A 62 3.55 -7.03 5.63
C ILE A 62 2.94 -6.61 4.30
N ILE A 63 1.87 -5.81 4.36
CA ILE A 63 1.25 -5.13 3.21
C ILE A 63 1.33 -3.63 3.47
N LEU A 64 1.77 -2.88 2.47
CA LEU A 64 1.74 -1.42 2.50
C LEU A 64 0.43 -0.96 1.89
N ARG A 65 -0.20 0.04 2.50
CA ARG A 65 -1.40 0.67 1.96
C ARG A 65 -1.31 2.18 1.99
N PRO A 66 -1.87 2.87 1.00
CA PRO A 66 -2.12 4.30 1.12
C PRO A 66 -3.10 4.56 2.28
N ASP A 67 -2.86 5.62 3.03
CA ASP A 67 -3.81 6.13 4.01
C ASP A 67 -5.10 6.58 3.27
N PRO A 68 -6.30 6.22 3.73
CA PRO A 68 -7.55 6.63 3.08
C PRO A 68 -7.67 8.15 2.88
N SER A 69 -7.01 8.96 3.72
CA SER A 69 -7.02 10.42 3.61
C SER A 69 -6.27 10.97 2.40
N ILE A 70 -5.39 10.18 1.77
CA ILE A 70 -4.62 10.60 0.58
C ILE A 70 -5.16 10.00 -0.72
N LEU A 71 -6.24 9.21 -0.66
CA LEU A 71 -6.84 8.62 -1.86
C LEU A 71 -7.60 9.67 -2.68
N THR A 72 -7.30 9.72 -3.97
CA THR A 72 -8.06 10.50 -4.93
C THR A 72 -9.45 9.91 -5.12
N LYS A 73 -10.45 10.76 -5.36
CA LYS A 73 -11.82 10.29 -5.66
C LYS A 73 -11.83 9.41 -6.91
N LYS A 74 -12.69 8.39 -6.90
CA LYS A 74 -12.81 7.40 -7.97
C LYS A 74 -12.94 8.03 -9.36
N GLU A 75 -13.81 9.03 -9.51
CA GLU A 75 -14.08 9.67 -10.80
C GLU A 75 -12.88 10.48 -11.32
N GLU A 76 -12.12 11.08 -10.41
CA GLU A 76 -10.90 11.83 -10.74
C GLU A 76 -9.75 10.88 -11.06
N ALA A 77 -9.59 9.81 -10.27
CA ALA A 77 -8.61 8.78 -10.49
C ALA A 77 -8.83 8.07 -11.83
N GLU A 78 -10.07 7.72 -12.19
CA GLU A 78 -10.37 7.08 -13.48
C GLU A 78 -9.99 7.98 -14.67
N LYS A 79 -10.31 9.28 -14.59
CA LYS A 79 -9.92 10.25 -15.61
C LYS A 79 -8.39 10.36 -15.75
N LEU A 80 -7.66 10.36 -14.63
CA LEU A 80 -6.21 10.40 -14.63
C LEU A 80 -5.62 9.12 -15.23
N ILE A 81 -6.13 7.94 -14.85
CA ILE A 81 -5.70 6.65 -15.38
C ILE A 81 -5.88 6.61 -16.91
N ARG A 82 -7.06 6.96 -17.42
CA ARG A 82 -7.35 6.98 -18.87
C ARG A 82 -6.50 8.00 -19.63
N LYS A 83 -5.99 9.03 -18.96
CA LYS A 83 -5.10 10.03 -19.56
C LYS A 83 -3.64 9.57 -19.57
N LEU A 84 -3.21 8.86 -18.53
CA LEU A 84 -1.82 8.41 -18.36
C LEU A 84 -1.54 7.12 -19.13
N VAL A 85 -2.49 6.18 -19.15
CA VAL A 85 -2.34 4.91 -19.86
C VAL A 85 -2.51 5.15 -21.36
N PRO A 86 -1.56 4.71 -22.21
CA PRO A 86 -1.68 4.88 -23.65
C PRO A 86 -2.95 4.22 -24.20
N PRO A 87 -3.67 4.86 -25.15
CA PRO A 87 -4.88 4.29 -25.73
C PRO A 87 -4.63 2.93 -26.41
N GLU A 88 -3.41 2.72 -26.89
CA GLU A 88 -2.94 1.47 -27.51
C GLU A 88 -2.90 0.28 -26.55
N ALA A 89 -2.88 0.53 -25.24
CA ALA A 89 -2.97 -0.52 -24.23
C ALA A 89 -4.34 -1.22 -24.26
N GLY A 90 -5.37 -0.54 -24.79
CA GLY A 90 -6.72 -1.09 -24.89
C GLY A 90 -7.34 -1.37 -23.52
N VAL A 91 -7.46 -0.34 -22.67
CA VAL A 91 -8.08 -0.49 -21.33
C VAL A 91 -9.55 -0.88 -21.47
N THR A 92 -9.91 -2.07 -20.97
CA THR A 92 -11.26 -2.63 -21.03
C THR A 92 -12.06 -2.30 -19.77
N ASP A 93 -11.44 -2.38 -18.60
CA ASP A 93 -12.11 -2.11 -17.33
C ASP A 93 -11.17 -1.48 -16.29
N ILE A 94 -11.75 -0.76 -15.32
CA ILE A 94 -11.06 -0.14 -14.20
C ILE A 94 -11.88 -0.41 -12.93
N ILE A 95 -11.36 -1.29 -12.09
CA ILE A 95 -12.04 -1.78 -10.88
C ILE A 95 -11.34 -1.20 -9.65
N PHE A 96 -12.09 -0.49 -8.82
CA PHE A 96 -11.58 0.12 -7.60
C PHE A 96 -11.93 -0.72 -6.37
N SER A 97 -10.92 -1.06 -5.58
CA SER A 97 -11.05 -1.76 -4.30
C SER A 97 -10.79 -0.76 -3.17
N GLU A 98 -11.84 -0.03 -2.79
CA GLU A 98 -11.77 1.07 -1.81
C GLU A 98 -11.34 0.62 -0.41
N ASP A 99 -11.63 -0.64 -0.06
CA ASP A 99 -11.27 -1.27 1.21
C ASP A 99 -9.75 -1.46 1.38
N ILE A 100 -9.03 -1.65 0.28
CA ILE A 100 -7.58 -1.87 0.28
C ILE A 100 -6.79 -0.75 -0.40
N GLY A 101 -7.47 0.23 -1.00
CA GLY A 101 -6.85 1.37 -1.69
C GLY A 101 -6.14 0.98 -2.99
N GLU A 102 -6.63 -0.05 -3.68
CA GLU A 102 -6.04 -0.55 -4.93
C GLU A 102 -6.97 -0.30 -6.12
N VAL A 103 -6.37 -0.14 -7.30
CA VAL A 103 -7.07 -0.08 -8.58
C VAL A 103 -6.55 -1.19 -9.49
N THR A 104 -7.46 -1.99 -10.02
CA THR A 104 -7.15 -3.02 -11.02
C THR A 104 -7.52 -2.46 -12.39
N ILE A 105 -6.54 -2.40 -13.29
CA ILE A 105 -6.72 -1.93 -14.67
C ILE A 105 -6.63 -3.14 -15.58
N GLU A 106 -7.73 -3.46 -16.27
CA GLU A 106 -7.75 -4.50 -17.29
C GLU A 106 -7.45 -3.88 -18.65
N ALA A 107 -6.51 -4.48 -19.37
CA ALA A 107 -6.04 -3.97 -20.65
C ALA A 107 -5.73 -5.14 -21.60
N GLU A 108 -6.02 -4.97 -22.89
CA GLU A 108 -5.66 -5.95 -23.93
C GLU A 108 -4.13 -6.16 -24.01
N LYS A 109 -3.37 -5.09 -23.80
CA LYS A 109 -1.91 -5.07 -23.84
C LYS A 109 -1.35 -4.48 -22.55
N PRO A 110 -1.32 -5.24 -21.44
CA PRO A 110 -0.91 -4.71 -20.14
C PRO A 110 0.54 -4.23 -20.11
N GLY A 111 1.43 -4.80 -20.94
CA GLY A 111 2.82 -4.35 -21.05
C GLY A 111 2.99 -2.92 -21.57
N ILE A 112 1.97 -2.33 -22.22
CA ILE A 112 1.97 -0.92 -22.65
C ILE A 112 1.48 0.00 -21.52
N ALA A 113 0.78 -0.55 -20.51
CA ALA A 113 0.21 0.20 -19.40
C ALA A 113 1.15 0.31 -18.18
N ILE A 114 2.30 -0.39 -18.18
CA ILE A 114 3.26 -0.49 -17.05
C ILE A 114 4.48 0.40 -17.31
#